data_AF-A0ABD2HZN3-F1
#
_entry.id   AF-A0ABD2HZN3-F1
#
_cell.length_a   1.000
_cell.length_b   1.000
_cell.length_c   1.000
_cell.angle_alpha   90.00
_cell.angle_beta   90.00
_cell.angle_gamma   90.00
#
_symmetry.space_group_name_H-M   'P 1'
#
loop_
_entity.id
_entity.type
_entity.pdbx_description
1 polymer ?
#
loop_
_entity_poly.entity_id
_entity_poly.type
_entity_poly.pdbx_seq_one_letter_code
_entity_poly.pdbx_strand_id
1 'polypeptide(L)'
;MSSQNSFVDDTMPSENEFVVATPKQIQSALAALETITPIPYEANANEEDNCCAICLDLIENETMVKPLPCNHIFHNKCIKSWLKEHITCPFCRDALSMEEEEEEDEEEDEEEEEEEEEDEEEEEEEEEEKEEEEEDEEEDGEEEE
;
A
#
# COMPACT_ATOMS: atom_id res chain seq x y z
N MET A 1 -35.81 17.75 33.18
CA MET A 1 -34.39 17.91 33.56
C MET A 1 -33.65 17.00 32.59
N SER A 2 -33.18 17.50 31.45
CA SER A 2 -31.96 18.34 31.34
C SER A 2 -30.84 17.64 32.11
N SER A 3 -29.78 17.12 31.50
CA SER A 3 -29.04 17.58 30.34
C SER A 3 -28.28 16.37 29.76
N GLN A 4 -28.29 16.13 28.46
CA GLN A 4 -27.24 16.62 27.55
C GLN A 4 -25.85 16.60 28.20
N ASN A 5 -25.10 15.55 27.90
CA ASN A 5 -23.64 15.57 27.84
C ASN A 5 -23.23 14.85 26.56
N SER A 6 -23.53 15.50 25.43
CA SER A 6 -22.72 15.41 24.21
C SER A 6 -21.33 15.98 24.51
N PHE A 7 -20.32 15.64 23.69
CA PHE A 7 -18.91 16.07 23.77
C PHE A 7 -18.05 15.06 24.56
N VAL A 8 -17.37 14.09 23.93
CA VAL A 8 -16.59 14.14 22.71
C VAL A 8 -16.87 12.90 21.84
N ASP A 9 -17.10 13.13 20.56
CA ASP A 9 -16.80 12.14 19.53
C ASP A 9 -15.27 12.09 19.47
N ASP A 10 -14.67 11.28 20.33
CA ASP A 10 -13.29 10.82 20.14
C ASP A 10 -13.39 9.75 19.04
N THR A 11 -13.66 10.20 17.81
CA THR A 11 -13.19 9.46 16.64
C THR A 11 -11.69 9.49 16.76
N MET A 12 -11.22 8.52 17.55
CA MET A 12 -9.84 8.15 17.74
C MET A 12 -9.31 7.99 16.33
N PRO A 13 -8.42 8.89 15.87
CA PRO A 13 -8.01 8.86 14.48
C PRO A 13 -7.37 7.49 14.29
N SER A 14 -7.93 6.71 13.36
CA SER A 14 -7.52 5.36 13.01
C SER A 14 -6.17 5.38 12.27
N GLU A 15 -5.23 6.18 12.75
CA GLU A 15 -3.89 6.40 12.21
C GLU A 15 -2.96 5.37 12.86
N ASN A 16 -3.39 4.12 12.85
CA ASN A 16 -2.44 3.04 12.65
C ASN A 16 -2.56 2.69 11.18
N GLU A 17 -2.29 3.69 10.34
CA GLU A 17 -1.86 3.57 8.96
C GLU A 17 -0.53 2.83 9.00
N PHE A 18 -0.66 1.54 9.28
CA PHE A 18 0.42 0.60 9.33
C PHE A 18 0.73 0.36 7.89
N VAL A 19 1.54 1.25 7.31
CA VAL A 19 2.06 1.15 5.96
C VAL A 19 2.51 -0.30 5.73
N VAL A 20 1.65 -1.07 5.06
CA VAL A 20 1.92 -2.47 4.81
C VAL A 20 2.97 -2.45 3.73
N ALA A 21 4.22 -2.71 4.13
CA ALA A 21 5.33 -2.64 3.20
C ALA A 21 5.07 -3.57 2.02
N THR A 22 5.22 -3.06 0.80
CA THR A 22 5.06 -3.89 -0.40
C THR A 22 6.17 -4.95 -0.43
N PRO A 23 5.97 -6.08 -1.13
CA PRO A 23 6.99 -7.12 -1.26
C PRO A 23 8.32 -6.58 -1.83
N LYS A 24 8.26 -5.57 -2.71
CA LYS A 24 9.43 -4.87 -3.26
C LYS A 24 10.17 -4.07 -2.18
N GLN A 25 9.44 -3.30 -1.36
CA GLN A 25 10.01 -2.54 -0.24
C GLN A 25 10.66 -3.46 0.79
N ILE A 26 10.03 -4.58 1.13
CA ILE A 26 10.60 -5.60 2.03
C ILE A 26 11.92 -6.16 1.48
N GLN A 27 11.97 -6.48 0.18
CA GLN A 27 13.20 -6.97 -0.45
C GLN A 27 14.32 -5.93 -0.41
N SER A 28 14.00 -4.66 -0.71
CA SER A 28 14.94 -3.54 -0.65
C SER A 28 15.48 -3.33 0.76
N ALA A 29 14.62 -3.29 1.78
CA ALA A 29 15.01 -3.14 3.18
C ALA A 29 15.85 -4.33 3.69
N LEU A 30 15.53 -5.56 3.30
CA LEU A 30 16.32 -6.74 3.63
C LEU A 30 17.70 -6.71 2.96
N ALA A 31 17.78 -6.27 1.71
CA ALA A 31 19.05 -6.09 1.00
C ALA A 31 19.90 -5.01 1.69
N ALA A 32 19.31 -3.87 2.04
CA ALA A 32 19.96 -2.82 2.80
C ALA A 32 20.49 -3.35 4.14
N LEU A 33 19.69 -4.13 4.88
CA LEU A 33 20.15 -4.78 6.11
C LEU A 33 21.33 -5.73 5.84
N GLU A 34 21.35 -6.47 4.74
CA GLU A 34 22.46 -7.36 4.38
C GLU A 34 23.77 -6.62 4.09
N THR A 35 23.71 -5.39 3.58
CA THR A 35 24.91 -4.53 3.41
C THR A 35 25.52 -4.12 4.74
N ILE A 36 24.72 -4.03 5.81
CA ILE A 36 25.21 -3.71 7.15
C ILE A 36 25.95 -4.93 7.71
N THR A 37 27.24 -4.78 7.97
CA THR A 37 28.05 -5.84 8.58
C THR A 37 27.66 -6.03 10.05
N PRO A 38 27.33 -7.25 10.51
CA PRO A 38 27.10 -7.50 11.93
C PRO A 38 28.38 -7.25 12.72
N ILE A 39 28.25 -6.57 13.85
CA ILE A 39 29.36 -6.25 14.77
C ILE A 39 29.15 -7.02 16.08
N PRO A 40 30.25 -7.40 16.77
CA PRO A 40 30.14 -7.92 18.13
C PRO A 40 29.62 -6.80 19.04
N TYR A 41 28.57 -7.09 19.80
CA TYR A 41 28.04 -6.15 20.78
C TYR A 41 28.94 -6.10 22.02
N GLU A 42 29.24 -4.89 22.48
CA GLU A 42 29.90 -4.67 23.76
C GLU A 42 28.83 -4.35 24.79
N ALA A 43 28.49 -5.34 25.63
CA ALA A 43 27.50 -5.17 26.67
C ALA A 43 27.95 -4.09 27.66
N ASN A 44 27.09 -3.12 27.92
CA ASN A 44 27.37 -2.10 28.92
C ASN A 44 27.19 -2.66 30.35
N ALA A 45 27.67 -1.92 31.35
CA ALA A 45 27.56 -2.35 32.74
C ALA A 45 26.12 -2.40 33.27
N ASN A 46 25.16 -1.81 32.56
CA ASN A 46 23.77 -1.73 32.95
C ASN A 46 22.92 -2.66 32.08
N GLU A 47 22.53 -3.81 32.62
CA GLU A 47 21.80 -4.86 31.89
C GLU A 47 20.52 -4.33 31.21
N GLU A 48 19.86 -3.32 31.77
CA GLU A 48 18.64 -2.73 31.20
C GLU A 48 18.83 -2.13 29.80
N ASP A 49 20.02 -1.62 29.50
CA ASP A 49 20.32 -1.01 28.19
C ASP A 49 20.75 -2.05 27.14
N ASN A 50 21.07 -3.28 27.57
CA ASN A 50 21.45 -4.39 26.69
C ASN A 50 20.24 -5.21 26.26
N CYS A 51 19.05 -4.63 26.13
CA CYS A 51 17.82 -5.37 25.82
C CYS A 51 17.42 -5.23 24.34
N CYS A 52 17.10 -6.33 23.68
CA CYS A 52 16.52 -6.32 22.33
C CYS A 52 15.01 -6.08 22.41
N ALA A 53 14.49 -4.96 21.89
CA ALA A 53 13.04 -4.68 21.97
C ALA A 53 12.14 -5.61 21.12
N ILE A 54 12.71 -6.43 20.24
CA ILE A 54 11.94 -7.36 19.40
C ILE A 54 11.65 -8.67 20.16
N CYS A 55 12.64 -9.23 20.84
CA CYS A 55 12.48 -10.48 21.61
C CYS A 55 12.39 -10.27 23.11
N LEU A 56 12.62 -9.05 23.60
CA LEU A 56 12.63 -8.66 25.01
C LEU A 56 13.68 -9.42 25.84
N ASP A 57 14.73 -9.94 25.19
CA ASP A 57 15.85 -10.64 25.82
C ASP A 57 17.11 -9.76 25.85
N LEU A 58 17.99 -10.09 26.79
CA LEU A 58 19.32 -9.51 26.93
C LEU A 58 20.23 -9.90 25.75
N ILE A 59 20.98 -8.93 25.26
CA ILE A 59 22.03 -9.06 24.26
C ILE A 59 23.33 -9.36 25.01
N GLU A 60 23.82 -10.58 24.89
CA GLU A 60 25.07 -10.99 25.53
C GLU A 60 26.28 -10.31 24.87
N ASN A 61 27.36 -10.15 25.64
CA ASN A 61 28.62 -9.65 25.11
C ASN A 61 29.14 -10.55 23.97
N GLU A 62 29.76 -9.96 22.96
CA GLU A 62 30.23 -10.64 21.74
C GLU A 62 29.11 -11.24 20.86
N THR A 63 27.83 -10.99 21.19
CA THR A 63 26.71 -11.37 20.31
C THR A 63 26.74 -10.53 19.04
N MET A 64 26.54 -11.19 17.90
CA MET A 64 26.47 -10.52 16.61
C MET A 64 25.16 -9.75 16.47
N VAL A 65 25.25 -8.42 16.56
CA VAL A 65 24.14 -7.49 16.41
C VAL A 65 24.28 -6.69 15.12
N LYS A 66 23.16 -6.16 14.64
CA LYS A 66 23.16 -5.21 13.52
C LYS A 66 22.65 -3.85 13.99
N PRO A 67 23.49 -2.80 13.92
CA PRO A 67 23.02 -1.44 14.12
C PRO A 67 22.26 -0.97 12.88
N LEU A 68 21.09 -0.38 13.08
CA LEU A 68 20.35 0.31 12.02
C LEU A 68 21.03 1.68 11.73
N PRO A 69 20.76 2.30 10.56
CA PRO A 69 21.21 3.66 10.24
C PRO A 69 20.72 4.71 11.26
N CYS A 70 19.63 4.45 11.97
CA CYS A 70 19.13 5.28 13.08
C CYS A 70 19.82 5.00 14.44
N ASN A 71 20.96 4.30 14.46
CA ASN A 71 21.75 3.93 15.64
C ASN A 71 21.11 2.94 16.64
N HIS A 72 19.94 2.39 16.36
CA HIS A 72 19.33 1.36 17.20
C HIS A 72 19.92 -0.04 16.92
N ILE A 73 20.14 -0.82 17.97
CA ILE A 73 20.84 -2.11 17.91
C ILE A 73 19.87 -3.24 18.23
N PHE A 74 19.90 -4.29 17.41
CA PHE A 74 19.10 -5.49 17.62
C PHE A 74 19.89 -6.75 17.26
N HIS A 75 19.41 -7.91 17.76
CA HIS A 75 19.90 -9.20 17.29
C HIS A 75 19.72 -9.32 15.78
N ASN A 76 20.74 -9.85 15.10
CA ASN A 76 20.74 -10.08 13.66
C ASN A 76 19.48 -10.82 13.16
N LYS A 77 19.04 -11.84 13.91
CA LYS A 77 17.85 -12.63 13.57
C LYS A 77 16.55 -11.85 13.80
N CYS A 78 16.47 -11.13 14.91
CA CYS A 78 15.27 -10.40 15.29
C CYS A 78 14.96 -9.29 14.29
N ILE A 79 15.95 -8.47 13.94
CA ILE A 79 15.75 -7.41 12.95
C ILE A 79 15.45 -7.99 11.56
N LYS A 80 16.09 -9.10 11.16
CA LYS A 80 15.80 -9.74 9.88
C LYS A 80 14.36 -10.27 9.79
N SER A 81 13.80 -10.77 10.89
CA SER A 81 12.39 -11.17 10.93
C SER A 81 11.45 -9.97 10.88
N TRP A 82 11.77 -8.90 11.62
CA TRP A 82 10.98 -7.66 11.63
C TRP A 82 10.87 -7.04 10.24
N LEU A 83 12.00 -6.97 9.50
CA LEU A 83 12.03 -6.41 8.14
C LEU A 83 11.24 -7.19 7.09
N LYS A 84 10.75 -8.39 7.40
CA LYS A 84 9.84 -9.13 6.52
C LYS A 84 8.42 -8.60 6.54
N GLU A 85 8.05 -7.89 7.60
CA GLU A 85 6.70 -7.36 7.80
C GLU A 85 6.72 -5.83 7.85
N HIS A 86 7.77 -5.22 8.41
CA HIS A 86 7.90 -3.76 8.56
C HIS A 86 9.29 -3.28 8.16
N ILE A 87 9.35 -2.33 7.24
CA ILE A 87 10.61 -1.70 6.82
C ILE A 87 11.10 -0.58 7.76
N THR A 88 10.44 -0.41 8.91
CA THR A 88 10.70 0.68 9.86
C THR A 88 11.40 0.19 11.13
N CYS A 89 12.11 1.09 11.81
CA CYS A 89 12.73 0.79 13.09
C CYS A 89 11.67 0.59 14.19
N PRO A 90 11.73 -0.50 14.99
CA PRO A 90 10.81 -0.71 16.12
C PRO A 90 10.84 0.39 17.20
N PHE A 91 11.95 1.12 17.33
CA PHE A 91 12.11 2.16 18.36
C PHE A 91 11.72 3.55 17.88
N CYS A 92 12.24 3.98 16.74
CA CYS A 92 12.04 5.36 16.24
C CYS A 92 11.11 5.48 15.05
N ARG A 93 10.64 4.36 14.48
CA ARG A 93 9.80 4.30 13.27
C ARG A 93 10.46 4.85 11.99
N ASP A 94 11.76 5.16 12.02
CA ASP A 94 12.50 5.54 10.81
C ASP A 94 12.55 4.37 9.80
N ALA A 95 12.27 4.66 8.54
CA ALA A 95 12.35 3.70 7.45
C ALA A 95 13.81 3.33 7.13
N LEU A 96 14.05 2.07 6.80
CA LEU A 96 15.37 1.58 6.37
C LEU A 96 15.59 1.71 4.87
N SER A 97 14.54 1.85 4.08
CA SER A 97 14.59 2.11 2.63
C SER A 97 14.10 3.53 2.36
N MET A 98 14.98 4.35 1.77
CA MET A 98 14.63 5.65 1.19
C MET A 98 14.06 5.42 -0.21
N GLU A 99 12.80 5.03 -0.29
CA GLU A 99 12.00 5.19 -1.51
C GLU A 99 10.63 5.67 -1.02
N GLU A 100 10.56 6.98 -0.76
CA GLU A 100 9.30 7.71 -0.70
C GLU A 100 8.75 7.82 -2.13
N GLU A 101 7.45 7.53 -2.24
CA GLU A 101 6.49 7.99 -3.27
C GLU A 101 6.40 7.23 -4.61
N GLU A 102 5.14 7.19 -5.09
CA GLU A 102 4.59 6.76 -6.38
C GLU A 102 4.16 5.28 -6.52
N GLU A 103 2.89 5.00 -6.14
CA GLU A 103 1.98 4.27 -7.03
C GLU A 103 0.76 5.21 -7.18
N GLU A 104 0.70 5.92 -8.32
CA GLU A 104 -0.48 6.64 -8.80
C GLU A 104 -1.57 5.63 -9.18
N ASP A 105 -2.83 5.99 -8.89
CA ASP A 105 -4.03 5.44 -9.53
C ASP A 105 -3.86 5.57 -11.06
N GLU A 106 -3.60 4.46 -11.77
CA GLU A 106 -3.64 4.41 -13.25
C GLU A 106 -4.64 3.37 -13.78
N GLU A 107 -5.42 2.70 -12.93
CA GLU A 107 -6.33 1.60 -13.34
C GLU A 107 -7.80 2.07 -13.53
N GLU A 108 -8.11 3.36 -13.42
CA GLU A 108 -9.48 3.90 -13.53
C GLU A 108 -9.78 4.56 -14.89
N ASP A 109 -8.77 4.81 -15.73
CA ASP A 109 -8.89 5.56 -17.00
C ASP A 109 -9.18 4.67 -18.23
N GLU A 110 -8.91 3.35 -18.15
CA GLU A 110 -9.13 2.42 -19.29
C GLU A 110 -10.58 1.90 -19.38
N GLU A 111 -11.34 1.86 -18.28
CA GLU A 111 -12.73 1.37 -18.29
C GLU A 111 -13.74 2.41 -18.85
N GLU A 112 -13.45 3.71 -18.74
CA GLU A 112 -14.34 4.77 -19.27
C GLU A 112 -14.25 4.90 -20.80
N GLU A 113 -13.08 4.65 -21.42
CA GLU A 113 -12.91 4.73 -22.89
C GLU A 113 -13.62 3.57 -23.62
N GLU A 114 -13.72 2.38 -23.01
CA GLU A 114 -14.41 1.23 -23.62
C GLU A 114 -15.95 1.39 -23.61
N GLU A 115 -16.53 2.06 -22.59
CA GLU A 115 -17.99 2.31 -22.53
C GLU A 115 -18.44 3.38 -23.53
N GLU A 116 -17.62 4.41 -23.83
CA GLU A 116 -17.97 5.45 -24.80
C GLU A 116 -17.97 4.93 -26.26
N GLU A 117 -17.08 3.98 -26.61
CA GLU A 117 -17.05 3.40 -27.96
C GLU A 117 -18.20 2.39 -28.19
N GLU A 118 -18.65 1.68 -27.15
CA GLU A 118 -19.83 0.78 -27.25
C GLU A 118 -21.15 1.55 -27.44
N ASP A 119 -21.32 2.71 -26.78
CA ASP A 119 -22.51 3.56 -26.94
C ASP A 119 -22.58 4.20 -28.36
N GLU A 120 -21.45 4.58 -28.98
CA GLU A 120 -21.42 5.12 -30.33
C GLU A 120 -21.77 4.07 -31.41
N GLU A 121 -21.32 2.81 -31.24
CA GLU A 121 -21.65 1.72 -32.18
C GLU A 121 -23.15 1.35 -32.14
N GLU A 122 -23.80 1.37 -30.97
CA GLU A 122 -25.24 1.09 -30.85
C GLU A 122 -26.12 2.19 -31.48
N GLU A 123 -25.73 3.47 -31.41
CA GLU A 123 -26.47 4.57 -32.03
C GLU A 123 -26.43 4.52 -33.57
N GLU A 124 -25.30 4.12 -34.17
CA GLU A 124 -25.17 4.00 -35.63
C GLU A 124 -26.04 2.85 -36.20
N GLU A 125 -26.09 1.69 -35.53
CA GLU A 125 -26.94 0.56 -35.95
C GLU A 125 -28.44 0.92 -35.89
N GLU A 126 -28.86 1.68 -34.87
CA GLU A 126 -30.25 2.13 -34.72
C GLU A 126 -30.70 3.17 -35.77
N GLU A 127 -29.78 3.95 -36.35
CA GLU A 127 -30.10 4.89 -37.43
C GLU A 127 -30.24 4.18 -38.78
N GLU A 128 -29.38 3.19 -39.07
CA GLU A 128 -29.46 2.39 -40.31
C GLU A 128 -30.76 1.58 -40.38
N GLU A 129 -31.21 0.96 -39.28
CA GLU A 129 -32.48 0.22 -39.26
C GLU A 129 -33.70 1.12 -39.51
N LYS A 130 -33.67 2.39 -39.07
CA LYS A 130 -34.75 3.36 -39.28
C LYS A 130 -34.81 3.84 -40.73
N GLU A 131 -33.66 3.97 -41.41
CA GLU A 131 -33.62 4.32 -42.83
C GLU A 131 -34.16 3.18 -43.72
N GLU A 132 -33.90 1.92 -43.37
CA GLU A 132 -34.43 0.76 -44.10
C GLU A 132 -35.96 0.60 -43.95
N GLU A 133 -36.54 0.92 -42.77
CA GLU A 133 -37.99 0.88 -42.56
C GLU A 133 -38.76 1.98 -43.30
N GLU A 134 -38.17 3.16 -43.53
CA GLU A 134 -38.82 4.24 -44.29
C GLU A 134 -38.81 4.00 -45.82
N GLU A 135 -37.91 3.16 -46.34
CA GLU A 135 -37.88 2.80 -47.77
C GLU A 135 -38.96 1.77 -48.16
N ASP A 136 -39.44 0.93 -47.24
CA ASP A 136 -40.46 -0.12 -47.48
C ASP A 136 -41.91 0.44 -47.49
N GLU A 137 -42.17 1.61 -46.88
CA GLU A 137 -43.51 2.24 -46.86
C GLU A 137 -43.86 2.98 -48.17
N GLU A 138 -42.90 3.24 -49.07
CA GLU A 138 -43.14 3.95 -50.34
C GLU A 138 -43.55 3.02 -51.51
N GLU A 139 -43.51 1.68 -51.38
CA GLU A 139 -43.81 0.75 -52.49
C GLU A 139 -45.29 0.26 -52.57
N ASP A 140 -46.12 0.41 -51.53
CA ASP A 140 -47.53 -0.07 -51.52
C ASP A 140 -48.55 0.97 -52.04
N GLY A 141 -48.08 2.10 -52.58
CA GLY A 141 -48.90 3.26 -52.95
C GLY A 141 -49.41 3.36 -54.40
N GLU A 142 -49.07 2.45 -55.32
CA GLU A 142 -49.56 2.50 -56.71
C GLU A 142 -50.82 1.64 -56.92
N GLU A 143 -51.97 2.27 -56.61
CA GLU A 143 -53.35 1.98 -57.00
C GLU A 143 -53.46 1.35 -58.41
N GLU A 144 -54.15 0.21 -58.55
CA GLU A 144 -55.58 0.16 -58.87
C GLU A 144 -56.01 1.13 -60.00
N GLU A 145 -55.99 0.69 -61.27
CA GLU A 145 -57.01 1.02 -62.31
C GLU A 145 -57.12 -0.07 -63.40
#